data_AF-A0A5J4QBF3-F1
#
_entry.id   AF-A0A5J4QBF3-F1
#
_cell.length_a   1.000
_cell.length_b   1.000
_cell.length_c   1.000
_cell.angle_alpha   90.00
_cell.angle_beta   90.00
_cell.angle_gamma   90.00
#
_symmetry.space_group_name_H-M   'P 1'
#
loop_
_entity.id
_entity.type
_entity.pdbx_description
1 polymer ?
#
loop_
_entity_poly.entity_id
_entity_poly.type
_entity_poly.pdbx_seq_one_letter_code
_entity_poly.pdbx_strand_id
1 'polypeptide(L)' 'MRHHQINATLFYSYYLNGKIRKYTKNKLSFPNDEALKKSVYLCIAEIEKKWTQPVWNWG' A
#
# COMPACT_ATOMS: atom_id res chain seq x y z
N MET A 1 15.21 1.45 -19.35
CA MET A 1 15.38 1.26 -17.89
C MET A 1 14.63 2.32 -17.07
N ARG A 2 14.92 3.63 -17.19
CA ARG A 2 14.18 4.68 -16.44
C ARG A 2 12.65 4.67 -16.61
N HIS A 3 12.13 4.36 -17.80
CA HIS A 3 10.68 4.27 -18.06
C HIS A 3 10.00 3.12 -17.29
N HIS A 4 10.66 1.98 -17.08
CA HIS A 4 10.09 0.87 -16.30
C HIS A 4 10.09 1.15 -14.80
N GLN A 5 11.16 1.77 -14.27
CA GLN A 5 11.21 2.20 -12.87
C GLN A 5 10.09 3.20 -12.54
N ILE A 6 9.86 4.19 -13.42
CA ILE A 6 8.81 5.21 -13.25
C ILE A 6 7.42 4.55 -13.21
N ASN A 7 7.16 3.61 -14.12
CA ASN A 7 5.88 2.89 -14.16
C ASN A 7 5.66 2.03 -12.90
N ALA A 8 6.71 1.39 -12.38
CA ALA A 8 6.62 0.60 -11.15
C ALA A 8 6.32 1.49 -9.92
N THR A 9 7.00 2.63 -9.78
CA THR A 9 6.78 3.58 -8.67
C THR A 9 5.37 4.19 -8.70
N LEU A 10 4.91 4.60 -9.89
CA LEU A 10 3.55 5.14 -10.05
C LEU A 10 2.48 4.08 -9.77
N PHE A 11 2.70 2.85 -10.26
CA PHE A 11 1.80 1.72 -9.99
C PHE A 11 1.73 1.40 -8.49
N TYR A 12 2.85 1.38 -7.79
CA TYR A 12 2.91 1.17 -6.35
C TYR A 12 2.11 2.21 -5.58
N SER A 13 2.35 3.49 -5.86
CA SER A 13 1.64 4.60 -5.23
C SER A 13 0.13 4.49 -5.48
N TYR A 14 -0.27 4.23 -6.73
CA TYR A 14 -1.68 4.11 -7.10
C TYR A 14 -2.35 2.90 -6.43
N TYR A 15 -1.69 1.74 -6.42
CA TYR A 15 -2.19 0.51 -5.80
C TYR A 15 -2.36 0.66 -4.28
N LEU A 16 -1.34 1.19 -3.58
CA LEU A 16 -1.38 1.41 -2.13
C LEU A 16 -2.50 2.38 -1.76
N ASN A 17 -2.61 3.52 -2.46
CA ASN A 17 -3.68 4.49 -2.21
C ASN A 17 -5.07 3.89 -2.41
N GLY A 18 -5.27 3.05 -3.44
CA GLY A 18 -6.52 2.33 -3.66
C GLY A 18 -6.88 1.37 -2.54
N LYS A 19 -5.88 0.65 -1.99
CA LYS A 19 -6.08 -0.29 -0.88
C LYS A 19 -6.43 0.42 0.42
N ILE A 20 -5.70 1.47 0.77
CA ILE A 20 -5.95 2.28 1.96
C ILE A 20 -7.37 2.85 1.91
N ARG A 21 -7.75 3.46 0.78
CA ARG A 21 -9.09 4.04 0.61
C ARG A 21 -10.21 3.00 0.69
N LYS A 22 -9.97 1.77 0.22
CA LYS A 22 -10.91 0.65 0.39
C LYS A 22 -11.04 0.21 1.85
N TYR A 23 -9.91 0.14 2.57
CA TYR A 23 -9.86 -0.28 3.96
C TYR A 23 -10.51 0.71 4.93
N THR A 24 -10.39 2.01 4.64
CA THR A 24 -10.98 3.08 5.47
C THR A 24 -12.44 3.39 5.10
N LYS A 25 -12.90 3.06 3.89
CA LYS A 25 -14.28 3.34 3.43
C LYS A 25 -15.37 2.82 4.37
N ASN A 26 -15.15 1.66 4.99
CA ASN A 26 -16.15 1.03 5.88
C ASN A 26 -15.97 1.41 7.37
N LYS A 27 -14.95 2.23 7.70
CA LYS A 27 -14.68 2.72 9.07
C LYS A 27 -14.72 4.25 9.07
N LEU A 28 -15.93 4.80 9.10
CA LEU A 28 -16.19 6.25 9.06
C LEU A 28 -15.68 7.00 10.30
N SER A 29 -15.47 6.31 11.43
CA SER A 29 -14.88 6.88 12.63
C SER A 29 -14.02 5.84 13.35
N PHE A 30 -12.85 6.28 13.81
CA PHE A 30 -11.96 5.50 14.66
C PHE A 30 -12.10 6.00 16.11
N PRO A 31 -12.08 5.11 17.12
CA PRO A 31 -12.26 5.50 18.51
C PRO A 31 -11.10 6.34 19.08
N ASN A 32 -9.90 6.24 18.48
CA ASN A 32 -8.72 7.05 18.78
C ASN A 32 -7.68 6.94 17.64
N ASP A 33 -6.65 7.78 17.70
CA ASP A 33 -5.58 7.82 16.68
C ASP A 33 -4.76 6.52 16.61
N GLU A 34 -4.59 5.81 17.72
CA GLU A 34 -3.88 4.52 17.73
C GLU A 34 -4.63 3.44 16.94
N ALA A 35 -5.97 3.41 17.05
CA ALA A 35 -6.80 2.50 16.29
C ALA A 35 -6.71 2.78 14.78
N LEU A 36 -6.64 4.05 14.40
CA LEU A 36 -6.37 4.46 13.02
C LEU A 36 -4.99 3.95 12.55
N LYS A 37 -3.92 4.25 13.31
CA LYS A 37 -2.55 3.83 12.97
C LYS A 37 -2.42 2.31 12.84
N LYS A 38 -3.00 1.55 13.78
CA LYS A 38 -3.03 0.08 13.73
C LYS A 38 -3.75 -0.43 12.48
N SER A 39 -4.85 0.20 12.08
CA SER A 39 -5.58 -0.20 10.87
C SER A 39 -4.77 -0.01 9.59
N VAL A 40 -4.04 1.12 9.48
CA VAL A 40 -3.16 1.41 8.35
C VAL A 40 -1.98 0.44 8.33
N TYR A 41 -1.36 0.19 9.49
CA TYR A 41 -0.27 -0.78 9.63
C TYR A 41 -0.69 -2.19 9.16
N LEU A 42 -1.84 -2.69 9.60
CA LEU A 42 -2.34 -4.00 9.19
C LEU A 42 -2.62 -4.06 7.68
N CYS A 43 -3.14 -2.99 7.09
CA CYS A 43 -3.36 -2.89 5.65
C CYS A 43 -2.03 -3.01 4.88
N ILE A 44 -1.00 -2.28 5.30
CA ILE A 44 0.33 -2.31 4.69
C ILE A 44 0.96 -3.70 4.84
N ALA A 45 0.91 -4.28 6.04
CA ALA A 45 1.46 -5.61 6.31
C ALA A 45 0.79 -6.70 5.44
N GLU A 46 -0.51 -6.61 5.14
CA GLU A 46 -1.17 -7.52 4.21
C GLU A 46 -0.72 -7.33 2.75
N ILE A 47 -0.47 -6.08 2.35
CA ILE A 47 0.02 -5.76 1.01
C ILE A 47 1.44 -6.29 0.83
N GLU A 48 2.31 -6.08 1.82
CA GLU A 48 3.68 -6.59 1.85
C GLU A 48 3.72 -8.11 1.76
N LYS A 49 2.87 -8.83 2.51
CA LYS A 49 2.77 -10.29 2.41
C LYS A 49 2.40 -10.79 1.01
N LYS A 50 1.61 -10.02 0.26
CA LYS A 50 1.21 -10.35 -1.11
C LYS A 50 2.22 -9.88 -2.14
N TRP A 51 3.13 -8.98 -1.76
CA TRP A 51 4.15 -8.45 -2.63
C TRP A 51 5.36 -9.39 -2.67
N THR A 52 5.24 -10.46 -3.45
CA THR A 52 6.32 -11.44 -3.66
C THR A 52 7.06 -11.23 -4.98
N GLN A 53 6.72 -10.19 -5.75
CA GLN A 53 7.37 -9.96 -7.04
C GLN A 53 8.81 -9.47 -6.85
N PRO A 54 9.81 -10.15 -7.45
CA PRO A 54 11.19 -9.69 -7.41
C PRO A 54 11.33 -8.38 -8.19
N VAL A 55 12.19 -7.48 -7.70
CA VAL A 55 12.54 -6.25 -8.43
C VAL A 55 13.41 -6.66 -9.62
N TRP A 56 12.84 -6.58 -10.82
CA TRP A 56 13.56 -6.88 -12.05
C TRP A 56 14.60 -5.79 -12.34
N ASN A 57 15.80 -6.20 -12.76
CA ASN A 57 16.92 -5.34 -13.16
C ASN A 57 17.49 -4.44 -12.05
N TRP A 58 17.79 -5.03 -10.88
CA TRP A 58 18.52 -4.35 -9.79
C TRP A 58 20.05 -4.36 -9.96
N GLY A 59 20.55 -4.81 -11.12
CA GLY A 59 21.96 -4.77 -11.54
C GLY A 59 22.08 -4.15 -12.93
#